data_AF-A0A2M6ITE8-F1
#
_entry.id   AF-A0A2M6ITE8-F1
#
_cell.length_a   1.000
_cell.length_b   1.000
_cell.length_c   1.000
_cell.angle_alpha   90.00
_cell.angle_beta   90.00
_cell.angle_gamma   90.00
#
_symmetry.space_group_name_H-M   'P 1'
#
loop_
_entity.id
_entity.type
_entity.pdbx_description
1 polymer ?
#
loop_
_entity_poly.entity_id
_entity_poly.type
_entity_poly.pdbx_seq_one_letter_code
_entity_poly.pdbx_strand_id
1 'polypeptide(L)' 'MDTIINQVVLIHHKECGAYGAESMPERHAHDLQKAKDAIAARFLNMKVDLHYMKLDGTSEKVD' A
#
# COMPACT_ATOMS: atom_id res chain seq x y z
N MET A 1 -21.05 -10.11 19.02
CA MET A 1 -20.56 -8.79 18.56
C MET A 1 -19.86 -9.04 17.26
N ASP A 2 -20.39 -8.53 16.16
CA ASP A 2 -19.76 -8.68 14.85
C ASP A 2 -18.61 -7.68 14.76
N THR A 3 -17.43 -8.15 14.33
CA THR A 3 -16.26 -7.29 14.16
C THR A 3 -16.42 -6.47 12.87
N ILE A 4 -16.44 -5.15 12.99
CA ILE A 4 -16.47 -4.24 11.85
C ILE A 4 -15.04 -3.97 11.40
N ILE A 5 -14.74 -4.26 10.13
CA ILE A 5 -13.49 -3.83 9.49
C ILE A 5 -13.71 -2.43 8.92
N ASN A 6 -12.93 -1.46 9.38
CA ASN A 6 -13.05 -0.05 8.98
C ASN A 6 -11.77 0.52 8.37
N GLN A 7 -10.67 -0.25 8.37
CA GLN A 7 -9.38 0.16 7.82
C GLN A 7 -8.70 -0.98 7.08
N VAL A 8 -8.09 -0.62 5.96
CA VAL A 8 -7.15 -1.46 5.21
C VAL A 8 -5.84 -0.70 5.09
N VAL A 9 -4.72 -1.39 5.35
CA VAL A 9 -3.37 -0.88 5.12
C VAL A 9 -2.79 -1.66 3.95
N LEU A 10 -2.48 -0.97 2.86
CA LEU A 10 -1.82 -1.55 1.70
C LEU A 10 -0.33 -1.27 1.77
N ILE A 11 0.47 -2.33 1.67
CA ILE A 11 1.93 -2.25 1.79
C ILE A 11 2.54 -2.77 0.50
N HIS A 12 3.42 -1.97 -0.11
CA HIS A 12 4.32 -2.42 -1.16
C HIS A 12 5.76 -2.41 -0.64
N HIS A 13 6.61 -3.27 -1.20
CA HIS A 13 8.02 -3.29 -0.83
C HIS A 13 8.81 -2.24 -1.63
N LYS A 14 9.69 -1.50 -0.94
CA LYS A 14 10.68 -0.58 -1.53
C LYS A 14 12.06 -1.13 -1.22
N GLU A 15 12.93 -1.21 -2.23
CA GLU A 15 14.33 -1.68 -2.07
C GLU A 15 14.42 -3.09 -1.45
N CYS A 16 13.55 -4.01 -1.85
CA CYS A 16 13.46 -5.36 -1.28
C CYS A 16 14.64 -6.30 -1.61
N GLY A 17 15.69 -5.81 -2.25
CA GLY A 17 16.84 -6.60 -2.69
C GLY A 17 16.57 -7.55 -3.87
N ALA A 18 15.31 -7.91 -4.14
CA ALA A 18 14.95 -8.87 -5.20
C ALA A 18 14.92 -8.27 -6.61
N TYR A 19 14.57 -6.97 -6.74
CA TYR A 19 14.39 -6.31 -8.05
C TYR A 19 15.44 -5.23 -8.35
N GLY A 20 16.39 -4.99 -7.44
CA GLY A 20 17.53 -4.09 -7.66
C GLY A 20 17.17 -2.75 -8.30
N ALA A 21 17.89 -2.38 -9.36
CA ALA A 21 17.70 -1.14 -10.12
C ALA A 21 16.39 -1.09 -10.95
N GLU A 22 15.69 -2.22 -11.10
CA GLU A 22 14.40 -2.28 -11.80
C GLU A 22 13.21 -1.97 -10.87
N SER A 23 13.46 -1.79 -9.56
CA SER A 23 12.45 -1.26 -8.65
C SER A 23 12.14 0.19 -9.01
N MET A 24 11.01 0.42 -9.66
CA MET A 24 10.52 1.76 -10.02
C MET A 24 9.56 2.27 -8.93
N PRO A 25 9.98 3.20 -8.04
CA PRO A 25 9.13 3.66 -6.94
C PRO A 25 7.80 4.25 -7.42
N GLU A 26 7.82 4.96 -8.54
CA GLU A 26 6.63 5.54 -9.17
C GLU A 26 5.60 4.47 -9.58
N ARG A 27 6.07 3.32 -10.08
CA ARG A 27 5.20 2.20 -10.45
C ARG A 27 4.57 1.57 -9.21
N HIS A 28 5.35 1.40 -8.14
CA HIS A 28 4.85 0.86 -6.88
C HIS A 28 3.79 1.79 -6.26
N ALA A 29 3.98 3.12 -6.37
CA ALA A 29 2.98 4.11 -5.92
C ALA A 29 1.69 3.98 -6.73
N HIS A 30 1.83 3.90 -8.06
CA HIS A 30 0.70 3.73 -8.96
C HIS A 30 -0.08 2.44 -8.68
N ASP A 31 0.60 1.33 -8.42
CA ASP A 31 -0.05 0.06 -8.10
C ASP A 31 -0.80 0.10 -6.75
N LEU A 32 -0.22 0.77 -5.74
CA LEU A 32 -0.90 1.04 -4.46
C LEU A 32 -2.14 1.91 -4.64
N GLN A 33 -2.04 2.98 -5.43
CA GLN A 33 -3.17 3.88 -5.69
C GLN A 33 -4.29 3.18 -6.47
N LYS A 34 -3.94 2.38 -7.48
CA LYS A 34 -4.90 1.55 -8.22
C LYS A 34 -5.65 0.58 -7.31
N ALA A 35 -4.96 -0.03 -6.34
CA ALA A 35 -5.59 -0.91 -5.36
C ALA A 35 -6.51 -0.14 -4.40
N LYS A 36 -6.11 1.05 -3.94
CA LYS A 36 -6.95 1.95 -3.13
C LYS A 36 -8.22 2.34 -3.86
N ASP A 37 -8.14 2.69 -5.14
CA ASP A 37 -9.32 3.06 -5.95
C ASP A 37 -10.31 1.90 -6.05
N ALA A 38 -9.81 0.67 -6.25
CA ALA A 38 -10.65 -0.53 -6.30
C ALA A 38 -11.36 -0.84 -4.97
N ILE A 39 -10.72 -0.53 -3.83
CA ILE A 39 -11.33 -0.67 -2.50
C ILE A 39 -12.36 0.44 -2.27
N ALA A 40 -12.02 1.69 -2.57
CA ALA A 40 -12.90 2.84 -2.40
C ALA A 40 -14.20 2.70 -3.23
N ALA A 41 -14.11 2.14 -4.43
CA ALA A 41 -15.27 1.86 -5.28
C ALA A 41 -16.24 0.82 -4.69
N ARG A 42 -15.76 -0.06 -3.80
CA ARG A 42 -16.55 -1.15 -3.19
C ARG A 42 -16.99 -0.84 -1.77
N PHE A 43 -16.22 -0.02 -1.04
CA PHE A 43 -16.41 0.24 0.37
C PHE A 43 -16.35 1.74 0.66
N LEU A 44 -17.49 2.41 0.58
CA LEU A 44 -17.62 3.87 0.69
C LEU A 44 -17.02 4.50 1.96
N ASN A 45 -16.99 3.75 3.08
CA ASN A 45 -16.50 4.24 4.38
C ASN A 45 -15.24 3.52 4.86
N MET A 46 -14.50 2.86 3.97
CA MET A 46 -13.26 2.18 4.33
C MET A 46 -12.10 3.16 4.32
N LYS A 47 -11.39 3.29 5.44
CA LYS A 47 -10.11 4.00 5.47
C LYS A 47 -9.05 3.15 4.77
N VAL A 48 -8.30 3.74 3.83
CA VAL A 48 -7.20 3.05 3.13
C VAL A 48 -5.92 3.86 3.31
N ASP A 49 -4.95 3.29 4.01
CA ASP A 49 -3.60 3.86 4.15
C ASP A 49 -2.62 3.12 3.24
N LEU A 50 -1.72 3.85 2.59
CA LEU A 50 -0.71 3.32 1.69
C LEU A 50 0.67 3.46 2.30
N HIS A 51 1.45 2.39 2.27
CA HIS A 51 2.79 2.37 2.84
C HIS A 51 3.79 1.66 1.93
N TYR A 52 5.02 2.13 1.94
CA TYR A 52 6.18 1.32 1.60
C TYR A 52 6.77 0.69 2.84
N MET A 53 7.29 -0.52 2.69
CA MET A 53 8.13 -1.17 3.70
C MET A 53 9.51 -1.46 3.12
N LYS A 54 10.54 -1.16 3.92
CA LYS A 54 11.95 -1.42 3.61
C LYS A 54 12.44 -2.68 4.33
N LEU A 55 13.58 -3.20 3.87
CA LEU A 55 14.21 -4.39 4.46
C LEU A 55 14.69 -4.18 5.90
N ASP A 56 14.96 -2.95 6.30
CA ASP A 56 15.32 -2.59 7.67
C ASP A 56 14.11 -2.56 8.63
N GLY A 57 12.92 -2.90 8.13
CA GLY A 57 11.66 -2.90 8.90
C GLY A 57 11.04 -1.52 9.06
N THR A 58 11.63 -0.46 8.51
CA THR A 58 11.01 0.87 8.49
C THR A 58 9.91 0.93 7.43
N SER A 59 8.94 1.83 7.65
CA SER A 59 7.87 2.10 6.69
C SER A 59 7.73 3.58 6.41
N GLU A 60 7.41 3.91 5.16
CA GLU A 60 7.14 5.26 4.68
C GLU A 60 5.70 5.32 4.20
N LYS A 61 4.97 6.40 4.51
CA LYS A 61 3.66 6.60 3.90
C LYS A 61 3.81 6.97 2.42
N VAL A 62 2.84 6.54 1.63
CA VAL A 62 2.68 6.95 0.24
C VAL A 62 1.50 7.91 0.17
N ASP A 63 1.75 9.10 -0.35
CA ASP A 63 0.72 10.12 -0.56
C ASP A 63 -0.14 9.81 -1.81
#